data_AF-A0A1H1SL71-F1
#
_entry.id   AF-A0A1H1SL71-F1
#
_cell.length_a   1.000
_cell.length_b   1.000
_cell.length_c   1.000
_cell.angle_alpha   90.00
_cell.angle_beta   90.00
_cell.angle_gamma   90.00
#
_symmetry.space_group_name_H-M   'P 1'
#
loop_
_entity.id
_entity.type
_entity.pdbx_description
1 polymer ?
#
loop_
_entity_poly.entity_id
_entity_poly.type
_entity_poly.pdbx_seq_one_letter_code
_entity_poly.pdbx_strand_id
1 'polypeptide(L)'
;MTTNKPHDPALRAAIIAEIGRGKAEGRERWAEHGEDALSWHDKTFAYCTWWFKFKIPRATKVIRQELERMERDGLVTADRSQSNNTKWRLEHDNQ
;
A
#
# COMPACT_ATOMS: atom_id res chain seq x y z
N MET A 1 -18.02 14.41 19.03
CA MET A 1 -17.48 13.09 19.41
C MET A 1 -17.11 12.36 18.12
N THR A 2 -15.84 12.37 17.74
CA THR A 2 -15.37 11.59 16.58
C THR A 2 -15.35 10.13 17.00
N THR A 3 -16.33 9.36 16.54
CA THR A 3 -16.34 7.91 16.70
C THR A 3 -15.13 7.35 15.95
N ASN A 4 -14.03 7.14 16.67
CA ASN A 4 -12.91 6.35 16.16
C ASN A 4 -13.49 4.95 15.93
N LYS A 5 -13.83 4.61 14.68
CA LYS A 5 -14.20 3.24 14.33
C LYS A 5 -13.08 2.33 14.82
N PRO A 6 -13.40 1.22 15.51
CA PRO A 6 -12.39 0.27 15.95
C PRO A 6 -11.58 -0.20 14.75
N HIS A 7 -10.31 -0.50 14.99
CA HIS A 7 -9.41 -1.12 14.02
C HIS A 7 -10.12 -2.31 13.37
N ASP A 8 -10.09 -2.40 12.02
CA ASP A 8 -10.64 -3.51 11.23
C ASP A 8 -9.45 -4.37 10.76
N PRO A 9 -9.12 -5.48 11.46
CA PRO A 9 -7.99 -6.32 11.11
C PRO A 9 -8.14 -6.95 9.72
N ALA A 10 -9.37 -7.21 9.27
CA ALA A 10 -9.63 -7.79 7.95
C ALA A 10 -9.32 -6.77 6.84
N LEU A 11 -9.63 -5.50 7.06
CA LEU A 11 -9.23 -4.42 6.14
C LEU A 11 -7.71 -4.27 6.08
N ARG A 12 -7.03 -4.30 7.24
CA ARG A 12 -5.57 -4.26 7.27
C ARG A 12 -4.96 -5.42 6.49
N ALA A 13 -5.41 -6.64 6.74
CA ALA A 13 -4.95 -7.83 6.03
C ALA A 13 -5.20 -7.70 4.51
N ALA A 14 -6.36 -7.18 4.10
CA ALA A 14 -6.65 -6.94 2.70
C ALA A 14 -5.70 -5.91 2.07
N ILE A 15 -5.39 -4.80 2.75
CA ILE A 15 -4.44 -3.79 2.26
C ILE A 15 -3.05 -4.41 2.07
N ILE A 16 -2.56 -5.17 3.07
CA ILE A 16 -1.26 -5.84 3.00
C ILE A 16 -1.23 -6.82 1.82
N ALA A 17 -2.26 -7.66 1.68
CA ALA A 17 -2.36 -8.63 0.60
C ALA A 17 -2.39 -7.96 -0.79
N GLU A 18 -3.06 -6.81 -0.92
CA GLU A 18 -3.09 -6.05 -2.17
C GLU A 18 -1.74 -5.44 -2.55
N ILE A 19 -1.02 -4.87 -1.58
CA ILE A 19 0.32 -4.33 -1.83
C ILE A 19 1.27 -5.47 -2.22
N GLY A 20 1.20 -6.60 -1.50
CA GLY A 20 2.00 -7.79 -1.80
C GLY A 20 1.72 -8.37 -3.19
N ARG A 21 0.44 -8.48 -3.58
CA ARG A 21 0.08 -8.99 -4.91
C ARG A 21 0.58 -8.09 -6.02
N GLY A 22 0.34 -6.78 -5.94
CA GLY A 22 0.81 -5.88 -6.98
C GLY A 22 2.35 -5.86 -7.07
N LYS A 23 3.04 -6.09 -5.94
CA LYS A 23 4.50 -6.17 -5.92
C LYS A 23 4.96 -7.42 -6.66
N ALA A 24 4.31 -8.55 -6.42
CA ALA A 24 4.57 -9.80 -7.16
C ALA A 24 4.28 -9.66 -8.66
N GLU A 25 3.13 -9.10 -9.05
CA GLU A 25 2.76 -8.82 -10.44
C GLU A 25 3.80 -7.89 -11.12
N GLY A 26 4.25 -6.88 -10.40
CA GLY A 26 5.30 -5.98 -10.86
C GLY A 26 6.64 -6.70 -11.04
N ARG A 27 7.07 -7.50 -10.06
CA ARG A 27 8.32 -8.29 -10.20
C ARG A 27 8.26 -9.25 -11.38
N GLU A 28 7.14 -9.92 -11.62
CA GLU A 28 6.96 -10.77 -12.80
C GLU A 28 7.14 -9.98 -14.10
N ARG A 29 6.51 -8.79 -14.18
CA ARG A 29 6.62 -7.90 -15.33
C ARG A 29 8.04 -7.38 -15.56
N TRP A 30 8.78 -7.09 -14.49
CA TRP A 30 10.13 -6.51 -14.58
C TRP A 30 11.25 -7.57 -14.58
N ALA A 31 10.92 -8.86 -14.44
CA ALA A 31 11.89 -9.95 -14.35
C ALA A 31 12.80 -10.05 -15.59
N GLU A 32 12.26 -9.80 -16.79
CA GLU A 32 13.02 -9.85 -18.05
C GLU A 32 14.08 -8.74 -18.17
N HIS A 33 13.99 -7.69 -17.35
CA HIS A 33 14.91 -6.55 -17.36
C HIS A 33 16.10 -6.71 -16.40
N GLY A 34 16.18 -7.84 -15.67
CA GLY A 34 17.30 -8.19 -14.80
C GLY A 34 17.20 -7.64 -13.37
N GLU A 35 18.20 -8.00 -12.55
CA GLU A 35 18.23 -7.73 -11.10
C GLU A 35 18.16 -6.23 -10.75
N ASP A 36 18.81 -5.38 -11.54
CA ASP A 36 18.79 -3.92 -11.29
C ASP A 36 17.38 -3.34 -11.46
N ALA A 37 16.61 -3.85 -12.43
CA ALA A 37 15.23 -3.43 -12.65
C ALA A 37 14.31 -3.92 -11.52
N LEU A 38 14.51 -5.14 -11.02
CA LEU A 38 13.80 -5.68 -9.86
C LEU A 38 14.12 -4.90 -8.58
N SER A 39 15.40 -4.58 -8.35
CA SER A 39 15.87 -3.77 -7.22
C SER A 39 15.28 -2.36 -7.26
N TRP A 40 15.24 -1.74 -8.44
CA TRP A 40 14.60 -0.44 -8.62
C TRP A 40 13.09 -0.51 -8.40
N HIS A 41 12.43 -1.52 -8.96
CA HIS A 41 11.01 -1.76 -8.77
C HIS A 41 10.67 -1.87 -7.28
N ASP A 42 11.32 -2.77 -6.54
CA ASP A 42 11.04 -3.00 -5.13
C ASP A 42 11.27 -1.77 -4.26
N LYS A 43 12.26 -0.93 -4.59
CA LYS A 43 12.53 0.31 -3.86
C LYS A 43 11.49 1.40 -4.15
N THR A 44 10.96 1.46 -5.36
CA THR A 44 10.16 2.60 -5.83
C THR A 44 8.66 2.32 -5.90
N PHE A 45 8.25 1.06 -5.85
CA PHE A 45 6.86 0.70 -6.04
C PHE A 45 6.00 1.15 -4.86
N ALA A 46 5.04 2.03 -5.13
CA ALA A 46 4.09 2.53 -4.15
C ALA A 46 2.71 2.72 -4.79
N TYR A 47 1.67 2.49 -4.01
CA TYR A 47 0.28 2.44 -4.49
C TYR A 47 -0.48 3.70 -4.10
N CYS A 48 -1.17 4.32 -5.04
CA CYS A 48 -2.03 5.45 -4.74
C CYS A 48 -3.28 5.01 -3.95
N THR A 49 -3.84 5.88 -3.11
CA THR A 49 -5.08 5.59 -2.36
C THR A 49 -6.22 5.11 -3.29
N TRP A 50 -6.28 5.65 -4.51
CA TRP A 50 -7.28 5.29 -5.52
C TRP A 50 -7.14 3.86 -6.04
N TRP A 51 -5.94 3.29 -6.06
CA TRP A 51 -5.71 1.89 -6.45
C TRP A 51 -6.57 0.94 -5.62
N PHE A 52 -6.54 1.12 -4.30
CA PHE A 52 -7.27 0.27 -3.36
C PHE A 52 -8.80 0.33 -3.52
N LYS A 53 -9.35 1.45 -4.02
CA LYS A 53 -10.80 1.58 -4.28
C LYS A 53 -11.31 0.49 -5.23
N PHE A 54 -10.50 0.09 -6.21
CA PHE A 54 -10.88 -0.89 -7.23
C PHE A 54 -10.57 -2.33 -6.83
N LYS A 55 -9.88 -2.53 -5.70
CA LYS A 55 -9.40 -3.84 -5.27
C LYS A 55 -10.06 -4.31 -3.97
N ILE A 56 -10.35 -3.38 -3.08
CA ILE A 56 -10.93 -3.65 -1.76
C ILE A 56 -12.37 -3.13 -1.77
N PRO A 57 -13.38 -3.97 -1.48
CA PRO A 57 -14.79 -3.58 -1.45
C PRO A 57 -15.15 -2.76 -0.20
N ARG A 58 -14.46 -1.63 0.00
CA ARG A 58 -14.64 -0.68 1.10
C ARG A 58 -14.62 0.75 0.55
N ALA A 59 -15.26 1.66 1.26
CA ALA A 59 -15.22 3.07 0.90
C ALA A 59 -13.78 3.62 0.98
N THR A 60 -13.38 4.43 0.02
CA THR A 60 -12.03 5.04 -0.05
C THR A 60 -11.65 5.77 1.25
N LYS A 61 -12.62 6.43 1.91
CA LYS A 61 -12.41 7.08 3.21
C LYS A 61 -11.99 6.09 4.29
N VAL A 62 -12.59 4.90 4.33
CA VAL A 62 -12.29 3.86 5.31
C VAL A 62 -10.92 3.26 5.05
N ILE A 63 -10.58 3.02 3.78
CA ILE A 63 -9.24 2.54 3.37
C ILE A 63 -8.18 3.55 3.77
N ARG A 64 -8.38 4.84 3.46
CA ARG A 64 -7.46 5.92 3.84
C ARG A 64 -7.23 5.99 5.34
N GLN A 65 -8.30 5.89 6.13
CA GLN A 65 -8.19 5.89 7.59
C GLN A 65 -7.39 4.70 8.13
N GLU A 66 -7.51 3.52 7.52
CA GLU A 66 -6.70 2.36 7.93
C GLU A 66 -5.24 2.53 7.47
N LEU A 67 -4.97 3.07 6.28
CA LEU A 67 -3.61 3.39 5.83
C LEU A 67 -2.92 4.40 6.76
N GLU A 68 -3.64 5.45 7.19
CA GLU A 68 -3.14 6.43 8.19
C GLU A 68 -2.96 5.81 9.60
N ARG A 69 -3.66 4.71 9.92
CA ARG A 69 -3.36 3.91 11.13
C ARG A 69 -2.11 3.07 10.93
N MET A 70 -2.03 2.35 9.82
CA MET A 70 -0.88 1.50 9.47
C MET A 70 0.42 2.31 9.40
N GLU A 71 0.38 3.56 8.93
CA GLU A 71 1.54 4.46 8.96
C GLU A 71 1.97 4.81 10.38
N ARG A 72 1.01 5.15 11.26
CA ARG A 72 1.30 5.39 12.69
C ARG A 72 1.84 4.16 13.40
N ASP A 73 1.41 2.97 12.95
CA ASP A 73 1.87 1.68 13.46
C ASP A 73 3.22 1.23 12.83
N GLY A 74 3.79 2.02 11.90
CA GLY A 74 5.06 1.71 11.24
C GLY A 74 4.99 0.59 10.19
N LEU A 75 3.79 0.21 9.74
CA LEU A 75 3.61 -0.85 8.73
C LEU A 75 3.75 -0.36 7.30
N VAL A 76 3.46 0.92 7.05
CA VAL A 76 3.57 1.53 5.73
C VAL A 76 4.24 2.90 5.81
N THR A 77 4.93 3.27 4.75
CA THR A 77 5.35 4.64 4.48
C THR A 77 4.41 5.33 3.50
N ALA A 78 4.26 6.65 3.67
CA ALA A 78 3.41 7.49 2.84
C ALA A 78 4.24 8.57 2.13
N ASP A 79 4.30 8.49 0.80
CA ASP A 79 4.80 9.56 -0.05
C ASP A 79 3.66 10.53 -0.37
N ARG A 80 3.80 11.76 0.14
CA ARG A 80 2.87 12.88 -0.02
C ARG A 80 3.40 13.97 -0.95
N SER A 81 4.38 13.65 -1.80
CA SER A 81 4.97 14.61 -2.76
C SER A 81 3.94 15.18 -3.76
N GLN A 82 2.84 14.46 -4.02
CA GLN A 82 1.73 14.93 -4.84
C GLN A 82 0.61 15.53 -3.98
N SER A 83 0.14 16.73 -4.31
CA SER A 83 -0.89 17.44 -3.52
C SER A 83 -2.26 16.75 -3.50
N ASN A 84 -2.58 16.00 -4.56
CA ASN A 84 -3.88 15.32 -4.72
C ASN A 84 -3.83 13.81 -4.46
N ASN A 85 -2.66 13.26 -4.11
CA ASN A 85 -2.48 11.83 -4.02
C ASN A 85 -1.42 11.45 -2.99
N THR A 86 -1.68 10.38 -2.24
CA THR A 86 -0.71 9.77 -1.34
C THR A 86 -0.38 8.40 -1.88
N LYS A 87 0.91 8.11 -2.04
CA LYS A 87 1.40 6.79 -2.40
C LYS A 87 1.82 6.06 -1.13
N TRP A 88 1.45 4.80 -1.04
CA TRP A 88 1.65 3.96 0.13
C TRP A 88 2.54 2.77 -0.23
N ARG A 89 3.49 2.45 0.63
CA ARG A 89 4.41 1.31 0.47
C ARG A 89 4.55 0.60 1.81
N LEU A 90 4.69 -0.73 1.82
CA LEU A 90 5.00 -1.46 3.05
C LEU A 90 6.41 -1.10 3.53
N GLU A 91 6.58 -0.90 4.84
CA GLU A 91 7.88 -0.50 5.42
C GLU A 91 8.83 -1.69 5.58
N HIS A 92 8.29 -2.91 5.59
CA HIS A 92 9.05 -4.13 5.76
C HIS A 92 8.73 -5.13 4.65
N ASP A 93 9.57 -5.12 3.61
CA ASP A 93 9.77 -6.24 2.69
C ASP A 93 11.00 -7.08 3.11
N ASN A 94 11.38 -7.05 4.39
CA ASN A 94 12.40 -7.95 4.94
C ASN A 94 11.73 -9.25 5.43
N GLN A 95 11.53 -10.19 4.51
CA GLN A 95 11.60 -11.61 4.80
C GLN A 95 12.74 -12.21 4.00
#